data_AF-A0A6G3BLC1-F1
#
_entry.id   AF-A0A6G3BLC1-F1
#
_cell.length_a   1.000
_cell.length_b   1.000
_cell.length_c   1.000
_cell.angle_alpha   90.00
_cell.angle_beta   90.00
_cell.angle_gamma   90.00
#
_symmetry.space_group_name_H-M   'P 1'
#
loop_
_entity.id
_entity.type
_entity.pdbx_description
1 polymer ?
#
loop_
_entity_poly.entity_id
_entity_poly.type
_entity_poly.pdbx_seq_one_letter_code
_entity_poly.pdbx_strand_id
1 'polypeptide(L)'
;MRIELIDLDKYRLVVSVQADGTAMVYAPDVCDGIAAELLRNLAMQMEAGHPPYACTPGGRGPDRTEYGPSRLDRNARVWTDSNGRLWNLAVEWRSSGNLRWRWTGGMSEHGVPLMRSGTGALEQPLDVVSALYAPISPVAGFLL
;
A
#
# COMPACT_ATOMS: atom_id res chain seq x y z
N MET A 1 -11.79 -24.57 -15.84
CA MET A 1 -11.91 -23.19 -16.37
C MET A 1 -12.59 -22.37 -15.30
N ARG A 2 -11.90 -21.39 -14.72
CA ARG A 2 -12.42 -20.50 -13.67
C ARG A 2 -12.54 -19.14 -14.33
N ILE A 3 -13.75 -18.60 -14.42
CA ILE A 3 -13.98 -17.24 -14.93
C ILE A 3 -14.03 -16.34 -13.70
N GLU A 4 -13.07 -15.45 -13.58
CA GLU A 4 -13.11 -14.37 -12.59
C GLU A 4 -13.64 -13.13 -13.29
N LEU A 5 -14.82 -12.67 -12.87
CA LEU A 5 -15.45 -11.48 -13.43
C LEU A 5 -14.97 -10.27 -12.63
N ILE A 6 -14.20 -9.39 -13.27
CA ILE A 6 -13.78 -8.12 -12.68
C ILE A 6 -14.79 -7.05 -13.10
N ASP A 7 -15.41 -6.43 -12.11
CA ASP A 7 -16.29 -5.27 -12.29
C ASP A 7 -15.41 -4.02 -12.49
N LEU A 8 -15.24 -3.61 -13.74
CA LEU A 8 -14.33 -2.54 -14.12
C LEU A 8 -14.78 -1.15 -13.64
N ASP A 9 -16.08 -0.97 -13.37
CA ASP A 9 -16.65 0.31 -12.92
C ASP A 9 -16.27 0.64 -11.47
N LYS A 10 -15.76 -0.35 -10.72
CA LYS A 10 -15.22 -0.16 -9.36
C LYS A 10 -13.83 0.44 -9.34
N TYR A 11 -13.12 0.46 -10.47
CA TYR A 11 -11.72 0.84 -10.54
C TYR A 11 -11.54 2.04 -11.45
N ARG A 12 -10.79 3.04 -10.98
CA ARG A 12 -10.48 4.25 -11.79
C ARG A 12 -9.42 4.01 -12.87
N LEU A 13 -8.65 2.93 -12.75
CA LEU A 13 -7.61 2.52 -13.67
C LEU A 13 -7.40 1.01 -13.55
N VAL A 14 -7.48 0.31 -14.66
CA VAL A 14 -7.15 -1.11 -14.79
C VAL A 14 -6.10 -1.27 -15.88
N VAL A 15 -5.01 -1.95 -15.56
CA VAL A 15 -3.99 -2.34 -16.54
C VAL A 15 -4.06 -3.85 -16.69
N SER A 16 -4.30 -4.32 -17.91
CA SER A 16 -4.18 -5.74 -18.24
C SER A 16 -2.94 -5.96 -19.10
N VAL A 17 -2.23 -7.05 -18.84
CA VAL A 17 -1.09 -7.49 -19.64
C VAL A 17 -1.40 -8.88 -20.14
N GLN A 18 -1.41 -9.03 -21.46
CA GLN A 18 -1.65 -10.31 -22.12
C GLN A 18 -0.39 -11.18 -22.12
N ALA A 19 -0.55 -12.47 -22.40
CA ALA A 19 0.55 -13.43 -22.41
C ALA A 19 1.63 -13.12 -23.48
N ASP A 20 1.27 -12.37 -24.52
CA ASP A 20 2.17 -11.88 -25.56
C ASP A 20 2.90 -10.58 -25.17
N GLY A 21 2.65 -10.06 -23.97
CA GLY A 21 3.22 -8.81 -23.47
C GLY A 21 2.44 -7.56 -23.88
N THR A 22 1.32 -7.69 -24.62
CA THR A 22 0.46 -6.56 -24.97
C THR A 22 -0.20 -6.02 -23.72
N ALA A 23 0.00 -4.72 -23.44
CA ALA A 23 -0.65 -4.03 -22.33
C ALA A 23 -1.88 -3.26 -22.83
N MET A 24 -2.97 -3.33 -22.09
CA MET A 24 -4.15 -2.49 -22.29
C MET A 24 -4.44 -1.72 -21.01
N VAL A 25 -4.86 -0.46 -21.18
CA VAL A 25 -5.25 0.42 -20.07
C VAL A 25 -6.72 0.74 -20.23
N TYR A 26 -7.50 0.44 -19.20
CA TYR A 26 -8.91 0.80 -19.09
C TYR A 26 -9.07 1.83 -17.97
N ALA A 27 -9.43 3.06 -18.33
CA ALA A 27 -9.53 4.19 -17.42
C ALA A 27 -10.76 5.05 -17.78
N PRO A 28 -11.97 4.54 -17.53
CA PRO A 28 -13.19 5.30 -17.83
C PRO A 28 -13.16 6.59 -17.00
N ASP A 29 -13.49 7.71 -17.66
CA ASP A 29 -13.52 9.04 -17.06
C ASP A 29 -12.16 9.63 -16.63
N VAL A 30 -11.04 9.05 -17.07
CA VAL A 30 -9.69 9.59 -16.86
C VAL A 30 -9.07 9.97 -18.19
N CYS A 31 -8.48 11.17 -18.26
CA CYS A 31 -7.70 11.59 -19.42
C CYS A 31 -6.45 10.71 -19.57
N ASP A 32 -6.16 10.24 -20.79
CA ASP A 32 -4.99 9.40 -21.08
C ASP A 32 -3.67 9.99 -20.57
N GLY A 33 -3.52 11.32 -20.61
CA GLY A 33 -2.34 12.00 -20.08
C GLY A 33 -2.18 11.82 -18.57
N ILE A 34 -3.28 11.88 -17.82
CA ILE A 34 -3.30 11.66 -16.36
C ILE A 34 -3.05 10.18 -16.05
N ALA A 35 -3.67 9.27 -16.81
CA ALA A 35 -3.43 7.83 -16.67
C ALA A 35 -1.95 7.49 -16.91
N ALA A 36 -1.33 8.06 -17.94
CA ALA A 36 0.09 7.87 -18.25
C ALA A 36 1.00 8.42 -17.13
N GLU A 37 0.69 9.58 -16.56
CA GLU A 37 1.42 10.13 -15.43
C GLU A 37 1.34 9.23 -14.19
N LEU A 38 0.14 8.71 -13.88
CA LEU A 38 -0.06 7.77 -12.77
C LEU A 38 0.75 6.48 -12.97
N LEU A 39 0.74 5.91 -14.18
CA LEU A 39 1.53 4.72 -14.50
C LEU A 39 3.03 4.99 -14.39
N ARG A 40 3.50 6.18 -14.81
CA ARG A 40 4.90 6.57 -14.64
C ARG A 40 5.29 6.66 -13.17
N ASN A 41 4.44 7.24 -12.33
CA ASN A 41 4.66 7.33 -10.89
C ASN A 41 4.73 5.94 -10.23
N LEU A 42 3.84 5.01 -10.64
CA LEU A 42 3.89 3.62 -10.17
C LEU A 42 5.19 2.92 -10.61
N ALA A 43 5.60 3.08 -11.87
CA ALA A 43 6.85 2.53 -12.37
C ALA A 43 8.05 3.00 -11.54
N MET A 44 8.16 4.30 -11.28
CA MET A 44 9.23 4.85 -10.43
C MET A 44 9.24 4.27 -9.02
N GLN A 45 8.06 4.02 -8.42
CA GLN A 45 7.98 3.38 -7.10
C GLN A 45 8.44 1.92 -7.14
N MET A 46 8.06 1.18 -8.17
CA MET A 46 8.50 -0.22 -8.35
C MET A 46 10.01 -0.30 -8.55
N GLU A 47 10.59 0.59 -9.36
CA GLU A 47 12.03 0.69 -9.58
C GLU A 47 12.78 1.06 -8.30
N ALA A 48 12.26 2.03 -7.52
CA ALA A 48 12.86 2.41 -6.24
C ALA A 48 12.84 1.28 -5.20
N GLY A 49 11.83 0.40 -5.26
CA GLY A 49 11.76 -0.80 -4.44
C GLY A 49 12.59 -1.98 -4.97
N HIS A 50 13.14 -1.87 -6.18
CA HIS A 50 13.89 -2.95 -6.79
C HIS A 50 15.33 -3.01 -6.22
N PRO A 51 15.78 -4.17 -5.73
CA PRO A 51 17.15 -4.31 -5.25
C PRO A 51 18.17 -4.19 -6.41
N PRO A 52 19.45 -3.89 -6.13
CA PRO A 52 20.46 -3.65 -7.18
C PRO A 52 20.92 -4.91 -7.91
N TYR A 53 20.40 -6.09 -7.59
CA TYR A 53 20.76 -7.36 -8.23
C TYR A 53 19.77 -7.77 -9.33
N ALA A 54 20.23 -8.60 -10.27
CA ALA A 54 19.47 -8.97 -11.46
C ALA A 54 18.13 -9.67 -11.13
N CYS A 55 17.08 -9.32 -11.86
CA CYS A 55 15.79 -10.03 -11.81
C CYS A 55 15.97 -11.44 -12.36
N THR A 56 15.41 -12.45 -11.70
CA THR A 56 15.35 -13.81 -12.24
C THR A 56 13.98 -14.02 -12.91
N PRO A 57 13.88 -14.10 -14.26
CA PRO A 57 12.60 -14.31 -14.95
C PRO A 57 12.01 -15.67 -14.59
N GLY A 58 10.75 -15.71 -14.16
CA GLY A 58 10.12 -16.95 -13.68
C GLY A 58 10.65 -17.43 -12.31
N GLY A 59 11.60 -16.70 -11.70
CA GLY A 59 11.74 -16.72 -10.27
C GLY A 59 10.38 -16.40 -9.68
N ARG A 60 9.94 -17.15 -8.66
CA ARG A 60 8.76 -16.79 -7.88
C ARG A 60 8.96 -15.31 -7.55
N GLY A 61 8.02 -14.45 -7.97
CA GLY A 61 7.93 -13.12 -7.38
C GLY A 61 8.07 -13.32 -5.87
N PRO A 62 8.92 -12.54 -5.19
CA PRO A 62 9.63 -12.95 -3.98
C PRO A 62 8.74 -13.84 -3.11
N ASP A 63 9.12 -15.12 -2.92
CA ASP A 63 8.38 -16.19 -2.22
C ASP A 63 7.56 -15.68 -1.03
N ARG A 64 6.37 -15.07 -1.26
CA ARG A 64 5.68 -14.29 -0.22
C ARG A 64 6.67 -13.66 0.79
N THR A 65 7.68 -12.90 0.32
CA THR A 65 8.82 -12.38 1.12
C THR A 65 8.78 -12.84 2.56
N GLU A 66 9.27 -14.05 2.91
CA GLU A 66 9.07 -14.75 4.21
C GLU A 66 8.56 -13.81 5.31
N TYR A 67 7.24 -13.57 5.25
CA TYR A 67 6.67 -12.43 5.93
C TYR A 67 6.67 -12.83 7.40
N GLY A 68 7.48 -12.16 8.21
CA GLY A 68 7.49 -12.40 9.64
C GLY A 68 6.07 -12.21 10.18
N PRO A 69 5.66 -12.93 11.24
CA PRO A 69 4.36 -12.67 11.85
C PRO A 69 4.30 -11.19 12.25
N SER A 70 3.29 -10.47 11.76
CA SER A 70 3.07 -9.10 12.20
C SER A 70 2.86 -9.10 13.71
N ARG A 71 3.56 -8.23 14.44
CA ARG A 71 3.58 -8.25 15.90
C ARG A 71 3.24 -6.89 16.45
N LEU A 72 2.29 -6.85 17.39
CA LEU A 72 1.99 -5.64 18.16
C LEU A 72 2.67 -5.73 19.53
N ASP A 73 3.59 -4.82 19.79
CA ASP A 73 3.98 -4.47 21.15
C ASP A 73 3.02 -3.40 21.68
N ARG A 74 2.04 -3.83 22.49
CA ARG A 74 1.02 -2.94 23.07
C ARG A 74 1.61 -1.94 24.06
N ASN A 75 2.70 -2.30 24.75
CA ASN A 75 3.32 -1.44 25.76
C ASN A 75 4.11 -0.33 25.08
N ALA A 76 4.91 -0.68 24.08
CA ALA A 76 5.65 0.29 23.28
C ALA A 76 4.76 1.03 22.26
N ARG A 77 3.53 0.54 22.02
CA ARG A 77 2.65 0.97 20.92
C ARG A 77 3.36 0.91 19.58
N VAL A 78 4.12 -0.16 19.36
CA VAL A 78 4.84 -0.38 18.11
C VAL A 78 4.26 -1.61 17.43
N TRP A 79 3.92 -1.47 16.15
CA TRP A 79 3.55 -2.60 15.31
C TRP A 79 4.65 -2.88 14.32
N THR A 80 5.06 -4.14 14.25
CA THR A 80 5.98 -4.64 13.24
C THR A 80 5.13 -5.25 12.14
N ASP A 81 5.19 -4.67 10.94
CA ASP A 81 4.51 -5.24 9.79
C ASP A 81 5.21 -6.53 9.34
N SER A 82 4.59 -7.21 8.38
CA SER A 82 5.10 -8.46 7.88
C SER A 82 6.48 -8.33 7.20
N ASN A 83 6.85 -7.14 6.73
CA ASN A 83 8.17 -6.83 6.16
C ASN A 83 9.22 -6.51 7.24
N GLY A 84 8.87 -6.61 8.52
CA GLY A 84 9.75 -6.20 9.62
C GLY A 84 9.80 -4.68 9.84
N ARG A 85 9.03 -3.88 9.10
CA ARG A 85 9.01 -2.43 9.30
C ARG A 85 8.25 -2.08 10.57
N LEU A 86 8.83 -1.18 11.35
CA LEU A 86 8.28 -0.69 12.60
C LEU A 86 7.39 0.52 12.38
N TRP A 87 6.22 0.47 13.01
CA TRP A 87 5.21 1.51 13.00
C TRP A 87 4.95 1.97 14.42
N ASN A 88 5.35 3.20 14.72
CA ASN A 88 4.98 3.84 15.97
C ASN A 88 3.49 4.24 15.92
N LEU A 89 2.64 3.55 16.68
CA LEU A 89 1.20 3.79 16.74
C LEU A 89 0.83 4.87 17.77
N ALA A 90 1.80 5.37 18.55
CA ALA A 90 1.59 6.48 19.48
C ALA A 90 1.58 7.84 18.76
N VAL A 91 2.13 7.92 17.55
CA VAL A 91 2.23 9.16 16.77
C VAL A 91 1.13 9.24 15.71
N GLU A 92 0.89 10.46 15.27
CA GLU A 92 0.05 10.73 14.11
C GLU A 92 0.88 10.59 12.84
N TRP A 93 0.29 9.99 11.81
CA TRP A 93 0.92 9.79 10.51
C TRP A 93 0.29 10.72 9.49
N ARG A 94 1.10 11.38 8.69
CA ARG A 94 0.63 12.21 7.57
C ARG A 94 0.95 11.53 6.27
N SER A 95 -0.06 11.43 5.43
CA SER A 95 0.03 10.94 4.06
C SER A 95 0.17 12.07 3.05
N SER A 96 0.31 11.69 1.78
CA SER A 96 0.13 12.60 0.65
C SER A 96 -1.21 13.35 0.76
N GLY A 97 -1.23 14.63 0.36
CA GLY A 97 -2.40 15.51 0.50
C GLY A 97 -2.67 16.04 1.92
N ASN A 98 -1.72 15.91 2.86
CA ASN A 98 -1.86 16.36 4.26
C ASN A 98 -2.98 15.69 5.07
N LEU A 99 -3.52 14.57 4.58
CA LEU A 99 -4.39 13.71 5.37
C LEU A 99 -3.62 13.14 6.54
N ARG A 100 -4.27 13.10 7.71
CA ARG A 100 -3.66 12.68 8.97
C ARG A 100 -4.35 11.44 9.48
N TRP A 101 -3.57 10.51 10.02
CA TRP A 101 -4.02 9.19 10.43
C TRP A 101 -3.54 8.92 11.85
N ARG A 102 -4.44 8.45 12.70
CA ARG A 102 -4.13 8.08 14.08
C ARG A 102 -4.64 6.68 14.35
N TRP A 103 -3.86 5.88 15.06
CA TRP A 103 -4.30 4.57 15.51
C TRP A 103 -5.50 4.70 16.46
N THR A 104 -6.54 3.90 16.23
CA THR A 104 -7.76 3.92 17.05
C THR A 104 -7.60 3.19 18.39
N GLY A 105 -6.49 2.47 18.59
CA GLY A 105 -6.34 1.48 19.66
C GLY A 105 -6.87 0.09 19.28
N GLY A 106 -7.56 -0.01 18.13
CA GLY A 106 -8.13 -1.24 17.60
C GLY A 106 -7.27 -1.94 16.55
N MET A 107 -7.61 -3.19 16.27
CA MET A 107 -7.01 -4.02 15.23
C MET A 107 -8.11 -4.51 14.29
N SER A 108 -7.79 -4.72 13.02
CA SER A 108 -8.67 -5.38 12.07
C SER A 108 -8.79 -6.88 12.37
N GLU A 109 -9.72 -7.56 11.70
CA GLU A 109 -9.87 -9.02 11.77
C GLU A 109 -8.59 -9.78 11.35
N HIS A 110 -7.71 -9.14 10.59
CA HIS A 110 -6.41 -9.68 10.16
C HIS A 110 -5.25 -9.29 11.06
N GLY A 111 -5.50 -8.62 12.20
CA GLY A 111 -4.43 -8.24 13.13
C GLY A 111 -3.58 -7.07 12.65
N VAL A 112 -4.15 -6.17 11.84
CA VAL A 112 -3.50 -4.92 11.39
C VAL A 112 -4.07 -3.73 12.19
N PRO A 113 -3.26 -2.76 12.63
CA PRO A 113 -3.75 -1.58 13.33
C PRO A 113 -4.80 -0.82 12.52
N LEU A 114 -5.95 -0.52 13.14
CA LEU A 114 -6.97 0.33 12.52
C LEU A 114 -6.62 1.80 12.71
N MET A 115 -6.53 2.51 11.60
CA MET A 115 -6.19 3.94 11.54
C MET A 115 -7.45 4.73 11.23
N ARG A 116 -7.63 5.86 11.93
CA ARG A 116 -8.70 6.80 11.66
C ARG A 116 -8.14 8.09 11.11
N SER A 117 -8.81 8.65 10.09
CA SER A 117 -8.46 9.95 9.55
C SER A 117 -8.69 11.06 10.59
N GLY A 118 -7.93 12.15 10.54
CA GLY A 118 -8.00 13.25 11.50
C GLY A 118 -9.37 13.94 11.56
N THR A 119 -10.17 13.85 10.50
CA THR A 119 -11.57 14.32 10.46
C THR A 119 -12.57 13.30 11.00
N GLY A 120 -12.12 12.09 11.37
CA GLY A 120 -12.92 11.02 11.94
C GLY A 120 -13.76 10.22 10.94
N ALA A 121 -13.84 10.66 9.68
CA ALA A 121 -14.78 10.13 8.68
C ALA A 121 -14.35 8.79 8.04
N LEU A 122 -13.06 8.44 8.11
CA LEU A 122 -12.52 7.24 7.47
C LEU A 122 -11.77 6.39 8.50
N GLU A 123 -12.05 5.09 8.52
CA GLU A 123 -11.32 4.11 9.30
C GLU A 123 -10.83 3.01 8.35
N GLN A 124 -9.53 2.73 8.37
CA GLN A 124 -8.87 1.80 7.45
C GLN A 124 -7.71 1.10 8.15
N PRO A 125 -7.43 -0.18 7.83
CA PRO A 125 -6.20 -0.85 8.24
C PRO A 125 -4.93 -0.11 7.81
N LEU A 126 -3.87 -0.13 8.62
CA LEU A 126 -2.63 0.61 8.38
C LEU A 126 -1.89 0.18 7.09
N ASP A 127 -1.98 -1.08 6.70
CA ASP A 127 -1.45 -1.57 5.43
C ASP A 127 -2.18 -0.94 4.22
N VAL A 128 -3.51 -0.84 4.28
CA VAL A 128 -4.34 -0.11 3.30
C VAL A 128 -3.98 1.37 3.28
N VAL A 129 -3.80 1.99 4.46
CA VAL A 129 -3.37 3.39 4.55
C VAL A 129 -1.98 3.58 3.91
N SER A 130 -1.03 2.70 4.22
CA SER A 130 0.33 2.73 3.66
C SER A 130 0.34 2.48 2.15
N ALA A 131 -0.59 1.68 1.61
CA ALA A 131 -0.64 1.36 0.18
C ALA A 131 -1.32 2.47 -0.63
N LEU A 132 -2.47 2.97 -0.17
CA LEU A 132 -3.29 3.92 -0.93
C LEU A 132 -2.86 5.38 -0.75
N TYR A 133 -2.26 5.72 0.40
CA TYR A 133 -1.95 7.10 0.75
C TYR A 133 -0.43 7.33 0.93
N ALA A 134 0.40 6.45 0.34
CA ALA A 134 1.85 6.66 0.32
C ALA A 134 2.25 8.01 -0.31
N PRO A 135 3.42 8.56 0.05
CA PRO A 135 4.22 8.20 1.22
C PRO A 135 3.52 8.64 2.51
N ILE A 136 3.65 7.84 3.58
CA ILE A 136 3.19 8.22 4.92
C ILE A 136 4.38 8.41 5.86
N SER A 137 4.33 9.45 6.69
CA SER A 137 5.43 9.86 7.57
C SER A 137 4.89 10.34 8.92
N PRO A 138 5.63 10.20 10.04
CA PRO A 138 5.18 10.68 11.33
C PRO A 138 5.10 12.22 11.36
N VAL A 139 3.98 12.76 11.86
CA VAL A 139 3.76 14.19 12.13
C VAL A 139 4.42 14.51 13.47
N ALA A 140 5.75 14.58 13.48
CA ALA A 140 6.57 14.90 14.64
C ALA A 140 6.31 14.02 15.90
N GLY A 141 7.22 13.07 16.11
CA GLY A 141 7.36 12.27 17.31
C GLY A 141 8.61 11.40 17.13
N PHE A 142 9.47 11.35 18.15
CA PHE A 142 10.83 10.80 18.13
C PHE A 142 11.05 9.60 17.18
N LEU A 143 12.14 9.68 16.40
CA LEU A 143 12.82 8.53 15.82
C LEU A 143 13.23 7.62 17.00
N LEU A 144 12.72 6.40 17.04
CA LEU A 144 13.33 5.30 17.79
C LEU A 144 14.35 4.60 16.89
#